data_AF-A0A0F9Q231-F1
#
_entry.id   AF-A0A0F9Q231-F1
#
_cell.length_a   1.000
_cell.length_b   1.000
_cell.length_c   1.000
_cell.angle_alpha   90.00
_cell.angle_beta   90.00
_cell.angle_gamma   90.00
#
_symmetry.space_group_name_H-M   'P 1'
#
loop_
_entity.id
_entity.type
_entity.pdbx_description
1 polymer ?
#
loop_
_entity_poly.entity_id
_entity_poly.type
_entity_poly.pdbx_seq_one_letter_code
_entity_poly.pdbx_strand_id
1 'polypeptide(L)' 'MIKAAVLTISDKGSRGEREDKSGAVIKEKLSQIKAQIVAYDIVPD' A
#
# COMPACT_ATOMS: atom_id res chain seq x y z
N MET A 1 10.41 15.28 -7.80
CA MET A 1 9.93 13.88 -7.81
C MET A 1 9.07 13.68 -6.57
N ILE A 2 7.82 13.23 -6.73
CA ILE A 2 6.91 13.02 -5.58
C ILE A 2 7.30 11.71 -4.91
N LYS A 3 7.45 11.71 -3.58
CA LYS A 3 7.66 10.50 -2.77
C LYS A 3 6.34 10.11 -2.11
N ALA A 4 6.01 8.83 -2.10
CA ALA A 4 4.79 8.31 -1.53
C ALA A 4 5.05 7.03 -0.72
N ALA A 5 4.19 6.78 0.26
CA ALA A 5 4.13 5.53 1.02
C ALA A 5 2.71 4.96 0.92
N VAL A 6 2.58 3.64 0.99
CA VAL A 6 1.29 2.94 1.01
C VAL A 6 1.19 2.17 2.31
N LEU A 7 0.28 2.56 3.20
CA LEU A 7 0.04 1.89 4.48
C LEU A 7 -1.39 1.36 4.49
N THR A 8 -1.52 0.05 4.57
CA THR A 8 -2.82 -0.61 4.69
C THR A 8 -3.09 -0.91 6.15
N ILE A 9 -4.25 -0.48 6.66
CA ILE A 9 -4.67 -0.74 8.03
C ILE A 9 -5.76 -1.83 7.98
N SER A 10 -5.44 -3.02 8.49
CA SER A 10 -6.34 -4.16 8.55
C SER A 10 -5.79 -5.29 9.42
N ASP A 11 -6.51 -5.64 10.48
CA ASP A 11 -6.25 -6.85 11.28
C ASP A 11 -6.11 -8.14 10.48
N LYS A 12 -6.98 -8.35 9.49
CA LYS A 12 -6.94 -9.56 8.64
C LYS A 12 -5.78 -9.50 7.67
N GLY A 13 -5.47 -8.30 7.17
CA GLY A 13 -4.33 -8.08 6.29
C GLY A 13 -3.00 -8.32 7.00
N SER A 14 -2.84 -7.76 8.22
CA SER A 14 -1.62 -7.89 9.02
C SER A 14 -1.38 -9.33 9.49
N ARG A 15 -2.44 -10.12 9.71
CA ARG A 15 -2.36 -11.57 10.00
C ARG A 15 -2.19 -12.45 8.75
N GLY A 16 -2.22 -11.89 7.53
CA GLY A 16 -2.13 -12.66 6.28
C GLY A 16 -3.39 -13.46 5.93
N GLU A 17 -4.50 -13.23 6.62
CA GLU A 17 -5.80 -13.87 6.37
C GLU A 17 -6.49 -13.30 5.12
N ARG A 18 -6.04 -12.12 4.65
CA ARG A 18 -6.59 -11.41 3.51
C ARG A 18 -5.49 -10.72 2.71
N GLU A 19 -5.53 -10.88 1.40
CA GLU A 19 -4.66 -10.17 0.48
C GLU A 19 -4.99 -8.67 0.41
N ASP A 20 -3.95 -7.83 0.43
CA ASP A 20 -4.08 -6.39 0.23
C ASP A 20 -4.20 -6.00 -1.26
N LYS A 21 -5.41 -6.12 -1.78
CA LYS A 21 -5.74 -5.68 -3.15
C LYS A 21 -5.76 -4.15 -3.29
N SER A 22 -6.10 -3.44 -2.22
CA SER A 22 -6.18 -1.98 -2.21
C SER A 22 -4.80 -1.36 -2.36
N GLY A 23 -3.81 -1.83 -1.60
CA GLY A 23 -2.43 -1.39 -1.69
C GLY A 23 -1.84 -1.60 -3.08
N ALA A 24 -2.16 -2.73 -3.73
CA ALA A 24 -1.76 -2.97 -5.12
C ALA A 24 -2.33 -1.92 -6.10
N VAL A 25 -3.63 -1.64 -6.03
CA VAL A 25 -4.28 -0.60 -6.88
C VAL A 25 -3.69 0.79 -6.61
N ILE A 26 -3.40 1.13 -5.35
CA ILE A 26 -2.79 2.42 -5.00
C ILE A 26 -1.38 2.52 -5.59
N LYS A 27 -0.56 1.47 -5.49
CA LYS A 27 0.79 1.45 -6.10
C LYS A 27 0.73 1.68 -7.61
N GLU A 28 -0.23 1.06 -8.31
CA GLU A 28 -0.45 1.27 -9.74
C GLU A 28 -0.79 2.73 -10.04
N LYS A 29 -1.75 3.32 -9.32
CA LYS A 29 -2.14 4.73 -9.51
C LYS A 29 -0.98 5.70 -9.23
N LEU A 30 -0.16 5.42 -8.21
CA LEU A 30 1.03 6.22 -7.90
C LEU A 30 2.07 6.13 -9.02
N SER A 31 2.21 4.97 -9.67
CA SER A 31 3.12 4.82 -10.82
C SER A 31 2.71 5.69 -12.02
N GLN A 32 1.40 5.85 -12.26
CA GLN A 32 0.87 6.67 -13.37
C GLN A 32 1.23 8.15 -13.25
N ILE A 33 1.39 8.65 -12.01
CA ILE A 33 1.83 10.03 -11.73
C ILE A 33 3.35 10.15 -11.50
N LYS A 34 4.12 9.10 -11.82
CA LYS A 34 5.58 9.03 -11.65
C LYS A 34 6.04 9.30 -10.20
N ALA A 35 5.23 8.87 -9.23
CA ALA A 35 5.62 8.94 -7.82
C ALA A 35 6.61 7.80 -7.50
N GLN A 36 7.63 8.12 -6.71
CA GLN A 36 8.52 7.12 -6.11
C GLN A 36 7.87 6.57 -4.85
N ILE A 37 7.50 5.29 -4.88
CA ILE A 37 7.05 4.59 -3.67
C ILE A 37 8.29 4.27 -2.83
N VAL A 38 8.39 4.84 -1.64
CA VAL A 38 9.54 4.69 -0.74
C VAL A 38 9.28 3.72 0.42
N ALA A 39 8.02 3.38 0.67
CA ALA A 39 7.62 2.43 1.70
C ALA A 39 6.27 1.79 1.38
N TYR A 40 6.09 0.57 1.89
CA TYR A 40 4.82 -0.15 1.89
C TYR A 40 4.74 -1.01 3.14
N ASP A 41 3.60 -1.00 3.83
CA ASP A 41 3.37 -1.84 5.01
C ASP A 41 1.88 -2.15 5.22
N ILE A 42 1.60 -3.20 5.99
CA ILE A 42 0.26 -3.57 6.47
C ILE A 42 0.30 -3.64 8.00
N VAL A 43 -0.53 -2.84 8.66
CA VAL A 43 -0.62 -2.78 10.13
C VAL A 43 -2.02 -3.20 10.60
N PRO A 44 -2.17 -3.75 11.82
CA PRO A 44 -3.49 -3.97 12.42
C PRO A 44 -4.20 -2.63 12.70
N ASP A 45 -5.52 -2.69 12.91
CA ASP A 45 -6.32 -1.56 13.43
C ASP A 45 -6.27 -1.53 14.97
#